data_AF-A0A842UHM5-F1
#
_entry.id   AF-A0A842UHM5-F1
#
_cell.length_a   1.000
_cell.length_b   1.000
_cell.length_c   1.000
_cell.angle_alpha   90.00
_cell.angle_beta   90.00
_cell.angle_gamma   90.00
#
_symmetry.space_group_name_H-M   'P 1'
#
loop_
_entity.id
_entity.type
_entity.pdbx_description
1 polymer ?
#
loop_
_entity_poly.entity_id
_entity_poly.type
_entity_poly.pdbx_seq_one_letter_code
_entity_poly.pdbx_strand_id
1 'polypeptide(L)'
;MTPEQVQHITSLLFMENMQTVVEIGAGVSTPCIAWAMLHYGCGATTRLDVIETDKRWIDRVRSLLSRIHPVSDHFTVSELIEWHTGTDEAIVAQKEKDFWPDMIIIDGPDASDEPDIRLCNLDYVDEYVHPGMRVFVDDLNRRGEQRLFSHLISLNLGRCKVETRKENYGIIRYI
;
A
#
# COMPACT_ATOMS: atom_id res chain seq x y z
N MET A 1 10.19 -0.78 5.49
CA MET A 1 9.83 -2.21 5.73
C MET A 1 10.99 -3.19 6.06
N THR A 2 10.76 -4.11 7.00
CA THR A 2 11.63 -5.21 7.48
C THR A 2 11.23 -6.58 6.90
N PRO A 3 12.08 -7.62 6.96
CA PRO A 3 11.73 -8.96 6.47
C PRO A 3 10.49 -9.58 7.13
N GLU A 4 10.29 -9.36 8.43
CA GLU A 4 9.10 -9.86 9.15
C GLU A 4 7.82 -9.24 8.58
N GLN A 5 7.85 -7.93 8.29
CA GLN A 5 6.71 -7.21 7.73
C GLN A 5 6.38 -7.68 6.32
N VAL A 6 7.41 -7.84 5.46
CA VAL A 6 7.24 -8.42 4.12
C VAL A 6 6.67 -9.84 4.21
N GLN A 7 7.17 -10.67 5.13
CA GLN A 7 6.65 -12.02 5.34
C GLN A 7 5.17 -12.00 5.77
N HIS A 8 4.78 -11.10 6.67
CA HIS A 8 3.40 -10.99 7.11
C HIS A 8 2.48 -10.56 5.96
N ILE A 9 2.86 -9.52 5.21
CA ILE A 9 2.12 -9.07 4.02
C ILE A 9 1.95 -10.22 3.04
N THR A 10 3.04 -10.86 2.62
CA THR A 10 3.00 -11.96 1.64
C THR A 10 2.22 -13.18 2.13
N SER A 11 2.23 -13.46 3.44
CA SER A 11 1.39 -14.50 4.03
C SER A 11 -0.11 -14.16 3.93
N LEU A 12 -0.49 -12.90 4.17
CA LEU A 12 -1.88 -12.46 4.00
C LEU A 12 -2.32 -12.52 2.54
N LEU A 13 -1.45 -12.07 1.61
CA LEU A 13 -1.73 -12.15 0.18
C LEU A 13 -2.06 -13.59 -0.25
N PHE A 14 -1.27 -14.57 0.22
CA PHE A 14 -1.51 -15.98 -0.05
C PHE A 14 -2.74 -16.54 0.66
N MET A 15 -2.85 -16.37 1.98
CA MET A 15 -3.89 -17.00 2.79
C MET A 15 -5.30 -16.48 2.48
N GLU A 16 -5.40 -15.22 2.07
CA GLU A 16 -6.68 -14.56 1.78
C GLU A 16 -6.92 -14.39 0.27
N ASN A 17 -6.01 -14.91 -0.57
CA ASN A 17 -6.08 -14.85 -2.03
C ASN A 17 -6.26 -13.41 -2.57
N MET A 18 -5.52 -12.45 -2.01
CA MET A 18 -5.59 -11.04 -2.43
C MET A 18 -5.02 -10.87 -3.84
N GLN A 19 -5.76 -10.18 -4.70
CA GLN A 19 -5.44 -9.96 -6.11
C GLN A 19 -5.02 -8.52 -6.37
N THR A 20 -5.54 -7.55 -5.63
CA THR A 20 -5.33 -6.12 -5.88
C THR A 20 -4.65 -5.46 -4.69
N VAL A 21 -3.48 -4.87 -4.90
CA VAL A 21 -2.71 -4.19 -3.85
C VAL A 21 -2.31 -2.81 -4.33
N VAL A 22 -2.37 -1.83 -3.43
CA VAL A 22 -1.74 -0.52 -3.62
C VAL A 22 -0.60 -0.39 -2.62
N GLU A 23 0.59 -0.03 -3.08
CA GLU A 23 1.73 0.33 -2.22
C GLU A 23 2.04 1.81 -2.37
N ILE A 24 1.90 2.56 -1.27
CA ILE A 24 2.25 3.98 -1.19
C ILE A 24 3.62 4.08 -0.51
N GLY A 25 4.62 4.56 -1.26
CA GLY A 25 6.03 4.49 -0.90
C GLY A 25 6.65 3.22 -1.46
N ALA A 26 7.31 3.33 -2.61
CA ALA A 26 7.96 2.19 -3.22
C ALA A 26 9.23 1.84 -2.45
N GLY A 27 9.61 0.56 -2.47
CA GLY A 27 10.75 0.10 -1.71
C GLY A 27 11.39 -1.15 -2.25
N VAL A 28 12.34 -1.67 -1.47
CA VAL A 28 12.86 -3.03 -1.68
C VAL A 28 11.81 -4.10 -1.35
N SER A 29 10.75 -3.73 -0.65
CA SER A 29 9.54 -4.54 -0.41
C SER A 29 8.75 -4.80 -1.70
N THR A 30 8.66 -3.79 -2.57
CA THR A 30 7.86 -3.83 -3.81
C THR A 30 8.12 -5.08 -4.67
N PRO A 31 9.37 -5.43 -5.06
CA PRO A 31 9.61 -6.64 -5.84
C PRO A 31 9.25 -7.93 -5.10
N CYS A 32 9.36 -7.97 -3.77
CA CYS A 32 8.97 -9.13 -2.97
C CYS A 32 7.45 -9.31 -2.95
N ILE A 33 6.70 -8.21 -2.79
CA ILE A 33 5.24 -8.18 -2.84
C ILE A 33 4.77 -8.60 -4.23
N ALA A 34 5.31 -7.98 -5.29
CA ALA A 34 4.97 -8.33 -6.67
C ALA A 34 5.24 -9.81 -6.99
N TRP A 35 6.40 -10.33 -6.58
CA TRP A 35 6.73 -11.74 -6.74
C TRP A 35 5.72 -12.65 -6.00
N ALA A 36 5.39 -12.33 -4.75
CA ALA A 36 4.40 -13.09 -3.98
C ALA A 36 3.02 -13.06 -4.66
N MET A 37 2.57 -11.89 -5.12
CA MET A 37 1.29 -11.76 -5.81
C MET A 37 1.22 -12.59 -7.09
N LEU A 38 2.31 -12.75 -7.85
CA LEU A 38 2.31 -13.64 -9.01
C LEU A 38 2.24 -15.13 -8.66
N HIS A 39 2.98 -15.53 -7.63
CA HIS A 39 3.15 -16.95 -7.30
C HIS A 39 2.03 -17.49 -6.41
N TYR A 40 1.38 -16.60 -5.67
CA TYR A 40 0.34 -16.93 -4.70
C TYR A 40 -1.02 -16.32 -5.07
N GLY A 41 -1.04 -15.18 -5.76
CA GLY A 41 -2.26 -14.58 -6.27
C GLY A 41 -2.78 -15.41 -7.43
N CYS A 42 -3.94 -16.03 -7.22
CA CYS A 42 -4.53 -16.96 -8.17
C CYS A 42 -5.13 -16.24 -9.41
N GLY A 43 -4.30 -15.84 -10.39
CA GLY A 43 -4.75 -15.69 -11.78
C GLY A 43 -4.24 -14.48 -12.56
N ALA A 44 -4.77 -14.33 -13.78
CA ALA A 44 -4.42 -13.27 -14.73
C ALA A 44 -4.91 -11.86 -14.32
N THR A 45 -5.59 -11.75 -13.18
CA THR A 45 -6.26 -10.53 -12.68
C THR A 45 -5.49 -9.84 -11.55
N THR A 46 -4.33 -10.36 -11.18
CA THR A 46 -3.46 -9.76 -10.15
C THR A 46 -3.00 -8.37 -10.59
N ARG A 47 -3.08 -7.39 -9.69
CA ARG A 47 -2.67 -5.99 -9.91
C ARG A 47 -2.01 -5.41 -8.66
N LEU A 48 -0.84 -4.81 -8.85
CA LEU A 48 -0.09 -4.04 -7.87
C LEU A 48 0.09 -2.64 -8.45
N ASP A 49 -0.50 -1.67 -7.79
CA ASP A 49 -0.32 -0.26 -8.10
C ASP A 49 0.68 0.32 -7.10
N VAL A 50 1.84 0.72 -7.61
CA VAL A 50 2.91 1.31 -6.79
C VAL A 50 2.90 2.80 -6.99
N ILE A 51 2.88 3.54 -5.89
CA ILE A 51 2.79 4.99 -5.83
C ILE A 51 4.07 5.52 -5.17
N GLU A 52 4.83 6.34 -5.90
CA GLU A 52 6.10 6.90 -5.45
C GLU A 52 6.31 8.32 -5.99
N THR A 53 7.02 9.14 -5.21
CA THR A 53 7.35 10.55 -5.51
C THR A 53 8.76 10.73 -6.08
N ASP A 54 9.73 9.90 -5.71
CA ASP A 54 11.07 9.96 -6.28
C ASP A 54 11.13 9.22 -7.63
N LYS A 55 11.13 9.99 -8.72
CA LYS A 55 11.29 9.49 -10.09
C LYS A 55 12.49 8.55 -10.28
N ARG A 56 13.64 8.86 -9.66
CA ARG A 56 14.83 8.01 -9.75
C ARG A 56 14.60 6.67 -9.05
N TRP A 57 13.84 6.69 -7.97
CA TRP A 57 13.46 5.47 -7.26
C TRP A 57 12.46 4.65 -8.06
N ILE A 58 11.46 5.29 -8.70
CA ILE A 58 10.53 4.63 -9.63
C ILE A 58 11.29 3.91 -10.73
N ASP A 59 12.25 4.56 -11.39
CA ASP A 59 13.02 3.95 -12.47
C ASP A 59 13.83 2.73 -11.98
N ARG A 60 14.35 2.79 -10.74
CA ARG A 60 15.02 1.66 -10.10
C ARG A 60 14.05 0.52 -9.82
N VAL A 61 12.88 0.80 -9.25
CA VAL A 61 11.86 -0.21 -8.94
C VAL A 61 11.33 -0.84 -10.23
N ARG A 62 11.05 -0.07 -11.28
CA ARG A 62 10.72 -0.60 -12.61
C ARG A 62 11.82 -1.50 -13.16
N SER A 63 13.08 -1.09 -13.03
CA SER A 63 14.21 -1.95 -13.44
C SER A 63 14.28 -3.25 -12.63
N LEU A 64 14.02 -3.22 -11.32
CA LEU A 64 13.98 -4.42 -10.48
C LEU A 64 12.83 -5.34 -10.90
N LEU A 65 11.62 -4.80 -11.06
CA LEU A 65 10.44 -5.57 -11.49
C LEU A 65 10.63 -6.18 -12.88
N SER A 66 11.25 -5.46 -13.82
CA SER A 66 11.53 -5.98 -15.18
C SER A 66 12.43 -7.23 -15.19
N ARG A 67 13.22 -7.45 -14.14
CA ARG A 67 14.10 -8.63 -14.01
C ARG A 67 13.35 -9.86 -13.50
N ILE A 68 12.13 -9.68 -13.01
CA ILE A 68 11.34 -10.75 -12.41
C ILE A 68 10.28 -11.17 -13.43
N HIS A 69 10.64 -11.78 -14.56
CA HIS A 69 9.64 -12.26 -15.52
C HIS A 69 8.72 -13.32 -14.85
N PRO A 70 7.37 -13.31 -14.98
CA PRO A 70 6.47 -12.46 -15.79
C PRO A 70 5.83 -11.24 -15.07
N VAL A 71 6.47 -10.69 -14.02
CA VAL A 71 5.97 -9.54 -13.23
C VAL A 71 5.59 -8.36 -14.10
N SER A 72 6.35 -8.06 -15.15
CA SER A 72 6.11 -6.88 -16.01
C SER A 72 4.70 -6.77 -16.59
N ASP A 73 3.99 -7.88 -16.81
CA ASP A 73 2.75 -7.89 -17.60
C ASP A 73 1.49 -7.75 -16.74
N HIS A 74 1.63 -7.81 -15.40
CA HIS A 74 0.53 -7.81 -14.44
C HIS A 74 0.56 -6.62 -13.46
N PHE A 75 1.52 -5.70 -13.57
CA PHE A 75 1.71 -4.64 -12.58
C PHE A 75 1.86 -3.26 -13.19
N THR A 76 1.26 -2.27 -12.53
CA THR A 76 1.33 -0.87 -12.93
C THR A 76 2.13 -0.11 -11.90
N VAL A 77 3.31 0.38 -12.30
CA VAL A 77 4.09 1.31 -11.45
C VAL A 77 3.78 2.71 -11.92
N SER A 78 3.00 3.45 -11.12
CA SER A 78 2.61 4.81 -11.42
C SER A 78 3.57 5.80 -10.75
N GLU A 79 3.99 6.80 -11.54
CA GLU A 79 4.73 7.95 -11.00
C GLU A 79 3.71 8.93 -10.42
N LEU A 80 3.89 9.31 -9.16
CA LEU A 80 3.11 10.36 -8.53
C LEU A 80 3.96 11.62 -8.57
N ILE A 81 3.48 12.59 -9.34
CA ILE A 81 4.30 13.72 -9.77
C ILE A 81 4.37 14.77 -8.64
N GLU A 82 3.31 14.97 -7.84
CA GLU A 82 3.35 15.89 -6.69
C GLU A 82 2.49 15.39 -5.51
N TRP A 83 3.13 15.12 -4.36
CA TRP A 83 2.41 14.90 -3.10
C TRP A 83 2.29 16.21 -2.33
N HIS A 84 1.56 17.17 -2.89
CA HIS A 84 1.34 18.47 -2.25
C HIS A 84 -0.12 18.57 -1.80
N THR A 85 -0.34 18.41 -0.49
CA THR A 85 -1.60 18.74 0.20
C THR A 85 -2.85 18.02 -0.29
N GLY A 86 -2.95 16.72 0.01
CA GLY A 86 -4.18 15.96 -0.24
C GLY A 86 -4.34 15.60 -1.71
N THR A 87 -4.63 14.32 -1.95
CA THR A 87 -5.15 13.78 -3.21
C THR A 87 -4.77 14.57 -4.46
N ASP A 88 -3.57 14.33 -4.97
CA ASP A 88 -3.23 14.74 -6.33
C ASP A 88 -4.32 14.17 -7.24
N GLU A 89 -5.09 15.05 -7.88
CA GLU A 89 -6.22 14.69 -8.73
C GLU A 89 -5.77 13.69 -9.80
N ALA A 90 -4.48 13.63 -10.14
CA ALA A 90 -3.90 12.63 -11.04
C ALA A 90 -4.01 11.17 -10.53
N ILE A 91 -3.88 10.90 -9.23
CA ILE A 91 -4.00 9.55 -8.65
C ILE A 91 -5.48 9.14 -8.63
N VAL A 92 -6.35 10.10 -8.30
CA VAL A 92 -7.81 9.96 -8.26
C VAL A 92 -8.39 9.90 -9.69
N ALA A 93 -7.80 10.57 -10.67
CA ALA A 93 -8.28 10.60 -12.05
C ALA A 93 -7.92 9.32 -12.83
N GLN A 94 -6.95 8.54 -12.36
CA GLN A 94 -6.69 7.18 -12.86
C GLN A 94 -7.59 6.13 -12.21
N LYS A 95 -8.63 6.53 -11.46
CA LYS A 95 -9.70 5.64 -11.02
C LYS A 95 -10.34 4.95 -12.21
N GLU A 96 -9.94 3.71 -12.46
CA GLU A 96 -10.78 2.78 -13.15
C GLU A 96 -11.98 2.50 -12.25
N LYS A 97 -13.20 2.74 -12.75
CA LYS A 97 -14.45 2.66 -11.98
C LYS A 97 -14.69 1.30 -11.30
N ASP A 98 -13.92 0.28 -11.67
CA ASP A 98 -14.04 -1.09 -11.20
C ASP A 98 -12.81 -1.58 -10.42
N PHE A 99 -11.94 -0.67 -9.96
CA PHE A 99 -10.76 -1.02 -9.16
C PHE A 99 -11.03 -0.88 -7.65
N TRP A 100 -10.89 -1.99 -6.91
CA TRP A 100 -11.04 -2.06 -5.46
C TRP A 100 -9.85 -2.86 -4.88
N PRO A 101 -8.93 -2.22 -4.15
CA PRO A 101 -7.75 -2.89 -3.61
C PRO A 101 -8.11 -3.75 -2.40
N ASP A 102 -7.74 -5.03 -2.42
CA ASP A 102 -7.81 -5.91 -1.25
C ASP A 102 -6.92 -5.42 -0.10
N MET A 103 -5.79 -4.78 -0.44
CA MET A 103 -4.86 -4.21 0.53
C MET A 103 -4.25 -2.89 0.06
N ILE A 104 -4.17 -1.92 0.97
CA ILE A 104 -3.38 -0.70 0.83
C ILE A 104 -2.21 -0.77 1.83
N ILE A 105 -0.99 -0.58 1.36
CA ILE A 105 0.24 -0.55 2.14
C ILE A 105 0.74 0.89 2.18
N ILE A 106 0.98 1.42 3.38
CA ILE A 106 1.48 2.78 3.58
C ILE A 106 2.88 2.69 4.21
N ASP A 107 3.89 2.85 3.37
CA ASP A 107 5.32 3.00 3.74
C ASP A 107 5.92 4.31 3.16
N GLY A 108 5.08 5.24 2.73
CA GLY A 108 5.48 6.52 2.15
C GLY A 108 4.40 7.61 2.25
N PRO A 109 4.73 8.86 1.86
CA PRO A 109 6.06 9.33 1.44
C PRO A 109 7.07 9.38 2.61
N ASP A 110 8.33 9.76 2.33
CA ASP A 110 9.35 9.94 3.38
C ASP A 110 8.90 10.99 4.39
N ALA A 111 8.94 10.61 5.67
CA ALA A 111 8.44 11.41 6.80
C ALA A 111 9.59 12.05 7.61
N SER A 112 10.80 12.07 7.07
CA SER A 112 12.02 12.56 7.73
C SER A 112 11.90 14.01 8.21
N ASP A 113 11.39 14.91 7.37
CA ASP A 113 11.24 16.34 7.67
C ASP A 113 9.81 16.72 8.09
N GLU A 114 8.82 15.88 7.78
CA GLU A 114 7.40 16.14 8.04
C GLU A 114 6.72 14.90 8.63
N PRO A 115 6.69 14.74 9.97
CA PRO A 115 6.14 13.55 10.61
C PRO A 115 4.67 13.28 10.28
N ASP A 116 3.91 14.30 9.90
CA ASP A 116 2.49 14.18 9.56
C ASP A 116 2.22 14.02 8.07
N ILE A 117 3.27 13.96 7.23
CA ILE A 117 3.12 13.95 5.78
C ILE A 117 2.21 12.83 5.30
N ARG A 118 2.25 11.65 5.94
CA ARG A 118 1.46 10.46 5.58
C ARG A 118 -0.03 10.55 5.97
N LEU A 119 -0.47 11.57 6.72
CA LEU A 119 -1.90 11.78 7.02
C LEU A 119 -2.72 12.10 5.77
N CYS A 120 -2.07 12.62 4.73
CA CYS A 120 -2.64 12.79 3.40
C CYS A 120 -3.25 11.51 2.78
N ASN A 121 -2.81 10.33 3.24
CA ASN A 121 -3.27 9.04 2.74
C ASN A 121 -4.67 8.70 3.27
N LEU A 122 -5.17 9.43 4.27
CA LEU A 122 -6.49 9.18 4.85
C LEU A 122 -7.59 9.29 3.81
N ASP A 123 -7.58 10.38 3.02
CA ASP A 123 -8.59 10.60 1.98
C ASP A 123 -8.49 9.51 0.91
N TYR A 124 -7.27 9.15 0.49
CA TYR A 124 -7.06 8.06 -0.46
C TYR A 124 -7.62 6.73 0.05
N VAL A 125 -7.34 6.36 1.30
CA VAL A 125 -7.84 5.12 1.90
C VAL A 125 -9.37 5.12 1.99
N ASP A 126 -9.96 6.23 2.44
CA ASP A 126 -11.42 6.34 2.64
C ASP A 126 -12.21 6.08 1.35
N GLU A 127 -11.67 6.51 0.21
CA GLU A 127 -12.28 6.30 -1.10
C GLU A 127 -12.40 4.83 -1.53
N TYR A 128 -11.52 3.96 -1.03
CA TYR A 128 -11.48 2.54 -1.42
C TYR A 128 -12.08 1.61 -0.37
N VAL A 129 -12.58 2.14 0.76
CA VAL A 129 -13.09 1.32 1.86
C VAL A 129 -14.20 0.37 1.40
N HIS A 130 -13.92 -0.93 1.48
CA HIS A 130 -14.90 -1.99 1.29
C HIS A 130 -14.71 -3.12 2.32
N PRO A 131 -15.74 -3.95 2.59
CA PRO A 131 -15.60 -5.10 3.49
C PRO A 131 -14.49 -6.04 3.04
N GLY A 132 -13.65 -6.47 3.97
CA GLY A 132 -12.49 -7.33 3.70
C GLY A 132 -11.19 -6.61 3.36
N MET A 133 -11.26 -5.34 2.92
CA MET A 133 -10.08 -4.52 2.64
C MET A 133 -9.17 -4.44 3.87
N ARG A 134 -7.86 -4.46 3.64
CA ARG A 134 -6.86 -4.25 4.68
C ARG A 134 -6.01 -3.01 4.42
N VAL A 135 -5.61 -2.35 5.50
CA VAL A 135 -4.63 -1.27 5.46
C VAL A 135 -3.45 -1.66 6.34
N PHE A 136 -2.27 -1.78 5.74
CA PHE A 136 -1.00 -1.98 6.42
C PHE A 136 -0.32 -0.62 6.59
N VAL A 137 0.10 -0.28 7.81
CA VAL A 137 0.84 0.95 8.10
C VAL A 137 2.21 0.57 8.66
N ASP A 138 3.29 0.93 7.94
CA ASP A 138 4.66 0.75 8.41
C ASP A 138 5.07 1.82 9.42
N ASP A 139 6.21 1.59 10.10
CA ASP A 139 6.83 2.51 11.06
C ASP A 139 5.88 3.03 12.16
N LEU A 140 5.00 2.19 12.71
CA LEU A 140 4.10 2.56 13.84
C LEU A 140 4.83 2.96 15.13
N ASN A 141 6.15 2.83 15.20
CA ASN A 141 6.95 3.37 16.28
C ASN A 141 7.11 4.90 16.19
N ARG A 142 6.83 5.50 15.03
CA ARG A 142 6.84 6.94 14.79
C ARG A 142 5.49 7.58 15.10
N ARG A 143 5.53 8.83 15.56
CA ARG A 143 4.33 9.55 16.07
C ARG A 143 3.30 9.84 14.97
N GLY A 144 3.74 10.13 13.75
CA GLY A 144 2.87 10.41 12.62
C GLY A 144 2.00 9.22 12.24
N GLU A 145 2.63 8.07 12.16
CA GLU A 145 2.10 6.78 11.76
C GLU A 145 1.14 6.27 12.84
N GLN A 146 1.45 6.49 14.12
CA GLN A 146 0.50 6.27 15.22
C GLN A 146 -0.76 7.12 15.08
N ARG A 147 -0.62 8.40 14.69
CA ARG A 147 -1.78 9.27 14.44
C ARG A 147 -2.57 8.81 13.24
N LEU A 148 -1.92 8.50 12.12
CA LEU A 148 -2.56 7.95 10.92
C LEU A 148 -3.38 6.69 11.26
N PHE A 149 -2.75 5.73 11.93
CA PHE A 149 -3.38 4.47 12.34
C PHE A 149 -4.58 4.71 13.25
N SER A 150 -4.46 5.65 14.20
CA SER A 150 -5.56 6.00 15.09
C SER A 150 -6.72 6.69 14.35
N HIS A 151 -6.42 7.57 13.39
CA HIS A 151 -7.43 8.23 12.56
C HIS A 151 -8.21 7.23 11.70
N LEU A 152 -7.51 6.30 11.04
CA LEU A 152 -8.13 5.24 10.24
C LEU A 152 -9.16 4.46 11.07
N ILE A 153 -8.85 4.15 12.33
CA ILE A 153 -9.77 3.47 13.26
C ILE A 153 -10.92 4.39 13.67
N SER A 154 -10.61 5.63 14.06
CA SER A 154 -11.63 6.55 14.61
C SER A 154 -12.65 7.01 13.58
N LEU A 155 -12.24 7.20 12.33
CA LEU A 155 -13.14 7.58 11.22
C LEU A 155 -14.07 6.42 10.85
N ASN A 156 -13.64 5.18 11.10
CA ASN A 156 -14.34 3.96 10.71
C ASN A 156 -14.78 3.11 11.90
N LEU A 157 -15.17 3.76 13.01
CA LEU A 157 -15.67 3.08 14.20
C LEU A 157 -16.88 2.19 13.85
N GLY A 158 -16.78 0.91 14.21
CA GLY A 158 -17.80 -0.10 13.90
C GLY A 158 -17.76 -0.65 12.47
N ARG A 159 -16.88 -0.14 11.61
CA ARG A 159 -16.68 -0.57 10.21
C ARG A 159 -15.28 -1.13 9.95
N CYS A 160 -14.45 -1.18 10.98
CA CYS A 160 -13.14 -1.81 10.92
C CYS A 160 -12.76 -2.46 12.25
N LYS A 161 -11.75 -3.33 12.21
CA LYS A 161 -11.10 -3.95 13.36
C LYS A 161 -9.58 -3.86 13.22
N VAL A 162 -8.88 -3.71 14.34
CA VAL A 162 -7.43 -3.87 14.38
C VAL A 162 -7.13 -5.37 14.32
N GLU A 163 -6.56 -5.82 13.21
CA GLU A 163 -6.18 -7.22 13.01
C GLU A 163 -4.80 -7.51 13.58
N THR A 164 -3.87 -6.55 13.47
CA THR A 164 -2.53 -6.64 14.06
C THR A 164 -2.08 -5.27 14.55
N ARG A 165 -1.42 -5.25 15.71
CA ARG A 165 -0.67 -4.09 16.19
C ARG A 165 0.63 -4.56 16.83
N LYS A 166 1.74 -4.31 16.13
CA LYS A 166 3.10 -4.55 16.60
C LYS A 166 3.76 -3.20 16.89
N GLU A 167 4.97 -3.23 17.44
CA GLU A 167 5.73 -2.02 17.74
C GLU A 167 5.98 -1.16 16.48
N ASN A 168 6.38 -1.79 15.38
CA ASN A 168 6.79 -1.10 14.16
C ASN A 168 5.75 -1.13 13.03
N TYR A 169 4.61 -1.82 13.16
CA TYR A 169 3.55 -1.78 12.13
C TYR A 169 2.20 -2.21 12.68
N GLY A 170 1.14 -1.93 11.92
CA GLY A 170 -0.20 -2.42 12.22
C GLY A 170 -1.02 -2.67 10.98
N ILE A 171 -2.06 -3.49 11.14
CA ILE A 171 -3.01 -3.86 10.10
C ILE A 171 -4.43 -3.62 10.60
N ILE A 172 -5.19 -2.89 9.82
CA ILE A 172 -6.63 -2.67 10.00
C ILE A 172 -7.36 -3.48 8.93
N ARG A 173 -8.44 -4.17 9.32
CA ARG A 173 -9.35 -4.84 8.39
C ARG A 173 -10.73 -4.20 8.46
N TYR A 174 -11.29 -3.85 7.32
CA TYR A 174 -12.64 -3.32 7.20
C TYR A 174 -13.67 -4.45 7.21
N ILE A 175 -14.81 -4.24 7.88
CA ILE A 175 -15.87 -5.22 8.10
C ILE A 175 -17.22 -4.77 7.54
#